data_AF-A0A7Z7YTN6-F1
#
_entry.id   AF-A0A7Z7YTN6-F1
#
_cell.length_a   1.000
_cell.length_b   1.000
_cell.length_c   1.000
_cell.angle_alpha   90.00
_cell.angle_beta   90.00
_cell.angle_gamma   90.00
#
_symmetry.space_group_name_H-M   'P 1'
#
loop_
_entity.id
_entity.type
_entity.pdbx_description
1 polymer ?
#
loop_
_entity_poly.entity_id
_entity_poly.type
_entity_poly.pdbx_seq_one_letter_code
_entity_poly.pdbx_strand_id
1 'polypeptide(L)'
;MTYLGNVTLNKHIRQTNLNDVFKGIQDTLDHSDFSTGSLIVNDFSRNQKDNINKNIENIMFLRKHNVKSVNLINESMDNIQATAMMRKIDSQAGYNFLTGKGSNPINSKTVQQDIKGKKIANVSFTDIESNYTNSLKNPTSISLDPAIFYPLIKKLKENNDFVVVNVDWG
;
A
#
# COMPACT_ATOMS: atom_id res chain seq x y z
N MET A 1 10.21 -13.46 -6.30
CA MET A 1 9.54 -12.32 -5.64
C MET A 1 10.04 -11.03 -6.27
N THR A 2 9.15 -10.08 -6.54
CA THR A 2 9.49 -8.74 -7.05
C THR A 2 9.06 -7.67 -6.07
N TYR A 3 9.93 -6.70 -5.79
CA TYR A 3 9.60 -5.49 -5.03
C TYR A 3 9.64 -4.28 -5.96
N LEU A 4 8.57 -3.51 -6.01
CA LEU A 4 8.54 -2.20 -6.64
C LEU A 4 8.81 -1.14 -5.58
N GLY A 5 9.74 -0.21 -5.85
CA GLY A 5 9.96 0.97 -5.02
C GLY A 5 8.77 1.93 -5.04
N ASN A 6 8.98 3.20 -4.69
CA ASN A 6 7.89 4.19 -4.63
C ASN A 6 7.30 4.48 -6.02
N VAL A 7 6.23 3.77 -6.39
CA VAL A 7 5.50 3.95 -7.63
C VAL A 7 4.68 5.24 -7.53
N THR A 8 4.75 6.07 -8.56
CA THR A 8 3.95 7.29 -8.71
C THR A 8 3.11 7.17 -9.97
N LEU A 9 1.79 7.01 -9.86
CA LEU A 9 0.88 6.87 -11.01
C LEU A 9 0.06 8.17 -11.23
N ASN A 10 0.77 9.30 -11.26
CA ASN A 10 0.20 10.64 -11.23
C ASN A 10 -0.54 11.05 -12.52
N LYS A 11 -1.14 12.24 -12.51
CA LYS A 11 -1.92 12.79 -13.65
C LYS A 11 -1.15 12.85 -14.98
N HIS A 12 0.17 13.03 -14.95
CA HIS A 12 1.02 13.09 -16.15
C HIS A 12 1.34 11.68 -16.67
N ILE A 13 1.65 10.76 -15.77
CA ILE A 13 1.89 9.35 -16.12
C ILE A 13 0.61 8.69 -16.65
N ARG A 14 -0.57 9.17 -16.23
CA ARG A 14 -1.88 8.82 -16.80
C ARG A 14 -2.27 9.54 -18.10
N GLN A 15 -1.46 10.48 -18.61
CA GLN A 15 -1.59 10.94 -20.01
C GLN A 15 -0.95 9.93 -20.97
N THR A 16 0.02 9.15 -20.48
CA THR A 16 0.51 7.93 -21.14
C THR A 16 -0.43 6.75 -20.84
N ASN A 17 -0.53 5.78 -21.74
CA ASN A 17 -1.17 4.49 -21.47
C ASN A 17 -0.36 3.74 -20.40
N LEU A 18 -0.95 3.50 -19.22
CA LEU A 18 -0.29 2.80 -18.11
C LEU A 18 0.21 1.40 -18.50
N ASN A 19 -0.44 0.71 -19.44
CA ASN A 19 0.03 -0.60 -19.92
C ASN A 19 1.35 -0.49 -20.68
N ASP A 20 1.55 0.57 -21.49
CA ASP A 20 2.81 0.78 -22.21
C ASP A 20 3.95 1.17 -21.25
N VAL A 21 3.64 1.90 -20.17
CA VAL A 21 4.58 2.18 -19.08
C VAL A 21 4.99 0.91 -18.34
N PHE A 22 4.06 -0.02 -18.10
CA PHE A 22 4.33 -1.27 -17.36
C PHE A 22 4.87 -2.40 -18.24
N LYS A 23 4.77 -2.30 -19.57
CA LYS A 23 5.21 -3.33 -20.52
C LYS A 23 6.66 -3.79 -20.28
N GLY A 24 7.55 -2.86 -19.94
CA GLY A 24 8.98 -3.16 -19.66
C GLY A 24 9.24 -3.94 -18.36
N ILE A 25 8.24 -4.10 -17.49
CA ILE A 25 8.33 -4.90 -16.25
C ILE A 25 7.26 -5.99 -16.17
N GLN A 26 6.41 -6.15 -17.20
CA GLN A 26 5.27 -7.08 -17.14
C GLN A 26 5.74 -8.53 -16.98
N ASP A 27 6.71 -8.99 -17.79
CA ASP A 27 7.24 -10.36 -17.70
C ASP A 27 7.80 -10.66 -16.30
N THR A 28 8.48 -9.69 -15.69
CA THR A 28 9.02 -9.77 -14.31
C THR A 28 7.91 -9.88 -13.27
N LEU A 29 6.77 -9.22 -13.47
CA LEU A 29 5.61 -9.31 -12.61
C LEU A 29 4.85 -10.62 -12.82
N ASP A 30 4.58 -11.03 -14.05
CA ASP A 30 3.80 -12.24 -14.38
C ASP A 30 4.53 -13.53 -13.95
N HIS A 31 5.87 -13.56 -14.02
CA HIS A 31 6.67 -14.69 -13.50
C HIS A 31 6.95 -14.63 -11.98
N SER A 32 6.44 -13.63 -11.26
CA SER A 32 6.62 -13.53 -9.80
C SER A 32 5.50 -14.24 -9.03
N ASP A 33 5.85 -15.23 -8.20
CA ASP A 33 4.89 -15.86 -7.27
C ASP A 33 4.19 -14.84 -6.36
N PHE A 34 4.98 -13.87 -5.90
CA PHE A 34 4.55 -12.75 -5.08
C PHE A 34 5.28 -11.47 -5.54
N SER A 35 4.53 -10.39 -5.73
CA SER A 35 5.06 -9.05 -5.91
C SER A 35 4.28 -8.03 -5.09
N THR A 36 4.99 -6.98 -4.66
CA THR A 36 4.50 -5.93 -3.76
C THR A 36 5.27 -4.63 -4.00
N GLY A 37 4.84 -3.53 -3.42
CA GLY A 37 5.58 -2.27 -3.50
C GLY A 37 4.88 -1.08 -2.86
N SER A 38 5.53 0.08 -2.90
CA SER A 38 4.97 1.34 -2.41
C SER A 38 4.22 2.10 -3.51
N LEU A 39 3.09 2.73 -3.17
CA LEU A 39 2.34 3.62 -4.06
C LEU A 39 2.07 4.95 -3.34
N ILE A 40 2.52 6.05 -3.95
CA ILE A 40 2.23 7.41 -3.47
C ILE A 40 0.77 7.77 -3.84
N VAL A 41 -0.01 8.23 -2.86
CA VAL A 41 -1.40 8.69 -3.05
C VAL A 41 -1.39 10.10 -3.64
N ASN A 42 -1.98 10.26 -4.81
CA ASN A 42 -1.81 11.44 -5.66
C ASN A 42 -3.07 12.31 -5.72
N ASP A 43 -2.90 13.64 -5.81
CA ASP A 43 -3.99 14.58 -6.06
C ASP A 43 -4.28 14.77 -7.56
N PHE A 44 -5.37 14.15 -8.02
CA PHE A 44 -5.87 14.21 -9.39
C PHE A 44 -7.05 15.16 -9.60
N SER A 45 -7.71 15.61 -8.53
CA SER A 45 -8.90 16.45 -8.59
C SER A 45 -9.16 17.18 -7.27
N ARG A 46 -9.70 18.40 -7.34
CA ARG A 46 -10.29 19.07 -6.16
C ARG A 46 -11.62 18.43 -5.72
N ASN A 47 -12.23 17.60 -6.58
CA ASN A 47 -13.38 16.78 -6.20
C ASN A 47 -12.90 15.50 -5.50
N GLN A 48 -13.21 15.41 -4.20
CA GLN A 48 -12.90 14.29 -3.31
C GLN A 48 -13.29 12.91 -3.89
N LYS A 49 -14.47 12.79 -4.52
CA LYS A 49 -14.97 11.54 -5.08
C LYS A 49 -14.12 11.08 -6.25
N ASP A 50 -13.76 12.01 -7.14
CA ASP A 50 -12.93 11.74 -8.32
C ASP A 50 -11.47 11.46 -7.92
N ASN A 51 -10.98 12.15 -6.88
CA ASN A 51 -9.63 11.95 -6.35
C ASN A 51 -9.45 10.54 -5.77
N ILE A 52 -10.40 10.11 -4.93
CA ILE A 52 -10.45 8.75 -4.38
C ILE A 52 -10.57 7.72 -5.51
N ASN A 53 -11.51 7.90 -6.44
CA ASN A 53 -11.73 6.93 -7.52
C ASN A 53 -10.48 6.76 -8.41
N LYS A 54 -9.77 7.85 -8.77
CA LYS A 54 -8.55 7.77 -9.58
C LYS A 54 -7.38 7.09 -8.86
N ASN A 55 -7.28 7.20 -7.53
CA ASN A 55 -6.32 6.41 -6.75
C ASN A 55 -6.72 4.93 -6.67
N ILE A 56 -8.01 4.60 -6.57
CA ILE A 56 -8.51 3.21 -6.62
C ILE A 56 -8.20 2.57 -7.97
N GLU A 57 -8.40 3.29 -9.08
CA GLU A 57 -8.05 2.82 -10.44
C GLU A 57 -6.57 2.43 -10.54
N ASN A 58 -5.67 3.22 -9.97
CA ASN A 58 -4.23 2.95 -9.93
C ASN A 58 -3.91 1.68 -9.10
N ILE A 59 -4.56 1.51 -7.95
CA ILE A 59 -4.37 0.35 -7.06
C ILE A 59 -4.90 -0.93 -7.73
N MET A 60 -6.06 -0.85 -8.39
CA MET A 60 -6.65 -1.97 -9.14
C MET A 60 -5.87 -2.29 -10.42
N PHE A 61 -5.22 -1.30 -11.05
CA PHE A 61 -4.28 -1.52 -12.15
C PHE A 61 -3.05 -2.33 -11.68
N LEU A 62 -2.43 -1.96 -10.55
CA LEU A 62 -1.33 -2.74 -9.98
C LEU A 62 -1.76 -4.17 -9.64
N ARG A 63 -2.93 -4.34 -9.00
CA ARG A 63 -3.50 -5.67 -8.68
C ARG A 63 -3.73 -6.54 -9.93
N LYS A 64 -4.09 -5.93 -11.07
CA LYS A 64 -4.23 -6.64 -12.35
C LYS A 64 -2.88 -7.15 -12.87
N HIS A 65 -1.82 -6.34 -12.76
CA HIS A 65 -0.43 -6.69 -13.13
C HIS A 65 0.28 -7.48 -12.01
N ASN A 66 -0.38 -8.53 -11.54
CA ASN A 66 0.07 -9.53 -10.57
C ASN A 66 0.53 -9.02 -9.17
N VAL A 67 0.52 -7.71 -8.88
CA VAL A 67 0.84 -7.17 -7.54
C VAL A 67 -0.17 -7.70 -6.51
N LYS A 68 0.34 -8.21 -5.39
CA LYS A 68 -0.42 -8.91 -4.35
C LYS A 68 -0.68 -8.08 -3.09
N SER A 69 0.13 -7.06 -2.85
CA SER A 69 0.01 -6.13 -1.72
C SER A 69 0.59 -4.78 -2.12
N VAL A 70 0.08 -3.68 -1.56
CA VAL A 70 0.63 -2.33 -1.78
C VAL A 70 0.76 -1.59 -0.45
N ASN A 71 1.92 -1.01 -0.22
CA ASN A 71 2.17 -0.04 0.85
C ASN A 71 1.72 1.35 0.35
N LEU A 72 0.74 1.97 0.99
CA LEU A 72 0.34 3.33 0.65
C LEU A 72 1.23 4.35 1.36
N ILE A 73 1.65 5.36 0.62
CA ILE A 73 2.31 6.57 1.12
C ILE A 73 1.31 7.72 0.89
N ASN A 74 0.54 8.05 1.92
CA ASN A 74 -0.47 9.11 1.85
C ASN A 74 0.07 10.47 2.36
N GLU A 75 0.30 11.38 1.42
CA GLU A 75 0.73 12.77 1.66
C GLU A 75 -0.35 13.80 1.28
N SER A 76 -1.54 13.35 0.88
CA SER A 76 -2.59 14.19 0.26
C SER A 76 -3.96 14.10 0.94
N MET A 77 -4.44 12.89 1.22
CA MET A 77 -5.78 12.62 1.75
C MET A 77 -5.88 12.74 3.27
N ASP A 78 -7.01 13.22 3.78
CA ASP A 78 -7.36 13.14 5.21
C ASP A 78 -7.84 11.74 5.64
N ASN A 79 -8.06 11.53 6.94
CA ASN A 79 -8.43 10.24 7.51
C ASN A 79 -9.80 9.72 7.04
N ILE A 80 -10.73 10.62 6.70
CA ILE A 80 -12.06 10.27 6.19
C ILE A 80 -11.94 9.81 4.73
N GLN A 81 -11.18 10.53 3.92
CA GLN A 81 -10.86 10.16 2.53
C GLN A 81 -10.15 8.81 2.46
N ALA A 82 -9.08 8.62 3.24
CA ALA A 82 -8.31 7.38 3.25
C ALA A 82 -9.15 6.19 3.74
N THR A 83 -9.91 6.34 4.83
CA THR A 83 -10.82 5.29 5.33
C THR A 83 -11.88 4.91 4.27
N ALA A 84 -12.46 5.89 3.57
CA ALA A 84 -13.44 5.64 2.52
C ALA A 84 -12.80 4.95 1.29
N MET A 85 -11.55 5.27 0.96
CA MET A 85 -10.78 4.62 -0.09
C MET A 85 -10.45 3.16 0.27
N MET A 86 -9.90 2.91 1.47
CA MET A 86 -9.56 1.55 1.94
C MET A 86 -10.78 0.62 1.93
N ARG A 87 -11.94 1.08 2.45
CA ARG A 87 -13.18 0.27 2.47
C ARG A 87 -13.65 -0.13 1.06
N LYS A 88 -13.53 0.76 0.07
CA LYS A 88 -13.83 0.45 -1.34
C LYS A 88 -12.84 -0.52 -1.97
N ILE A 89 -11.60 -0.55 -1.50
CA ILE A 89 -10.55 -1.42 -2.04
C ILE A 89 -10.65 -2.80 -1.43
N ASP A 90 -10.80 -2.93 -0.11
CA ASP A 90 -11.03 -4.22 0.56
C ASP A 90 -12.24 -4.96 -0.05
N SER A 91 -13.33 -4.26 -0.35
CA SER A 91 -14.54 -4.85 -0.96
C SER A 91 -14.39 -5.24 -2.44
N GLN A 92 -13.43 -4.66 -3.18
CA GLN A 92 -13.09 -5.05 -4.55
C GLN A 92 -11.95 -6.08 -4.61
N ALA A 93 -11.10 -6.11 -3.58
CA ALA A 93 -9.97 -7.02 -3.45
C ALA A 93 -10.39 -8.41 -2.97
N GLY A 94 -11.37 -8.48 -2.05
CA GLY A 94 -11.77 -9.70 -1.35
C GLY A 94 -10.83 -10.10 -0.20
N TYR A 95 -9.75 -9.33 -0.01
CA TYR A 95 -8.77 -9.47 1.07
C TYR A 95 -8.13 -8.10 1.36
N ASN A 96 -7.38 -7.99 2.46
CA ASN A 96 -6.60 -6.79 2.77
C ASN A 96 -5.52 -6.59 1.68
N PHE A 97 -5.71 -5.67 0.74
CA PHE A 97 -4.70 -5.41 -0.31
C PHE A 97 -3.63 -4.39 0.12
N LEU A 98 -3.91 -3.65 1.21
CA LEU A 98 -3.19 -2.43 1.57
C LEU A 98 -2.50 -2.52 2.93
N THR A 99 -1.34 -1.88 3.01
CA THR A 99 -0.57 -1.56 4.23
C THR A 99 -0.16 -0.08 4.18
N GLY A 100 0.49 0.45 5.22
CA GLY A 100 1.17 1.76 5.19
C GLY A 100 0.33 2.97 5.62
N LYS A 101 0.82 4.16 5.31
CA LYS A 101 0.18 5.45 5.62
C LYS A 101 -1.12 5.59 4.83
N GLY A 102 -2.21 5.29 5.52
CA GLY A 102 -3.60 5.48 5.09
C GLY A 102 -4.51 5.96 6.22
N SER A 103 -3.93 6.70 7.18
CA SER A 103 -4.59 7.52 8.23
C SER A 103 -5.78 6.87 9.01
N ASN A 104 -5.54 6.53 10.29
CA ASN A 104 -6.27 5.59 11.15
C ASN A 104 -7.82 5.57 11.11
N PRO A 105 -8.45 4.39 11.41
CA PRO A 105 -8.13 3.57 12.62
C PRO A 105 -7.31 2.26 12.46
N ILE A 106 -7.00 1.80 11.24
CA ILE A 106 -6.69 0.36 11.02
C ILE A 106 -5.27 0.10 10.46
N ASN A 107 -4.27 0.80 10.98
CA ASN A 107 -2.88 0.61 10.54
C ASN A 107 -2.24 -0.73 11.00
N SER A 108 -2.88 -1.49 11.90
CA SER A 108 -2.44 -2.84 12.31
C SER A 108 -2.74 -3.95 11.28
N LYS A 109 -3.29 -3.61 10.10
CA LYS A 109 -3.54 -4.58 9.02
C LYS A 109 -2.23 -5.15 8.48
N THR A 110 -1.97 -6.39 8.86
CA THR A 110 -0.99 -7.24 8.18
C THR A 110 -1.69 -7.99 7.06
N VAL A 111 -1.08 -8.04 5.89
CA VAL A 111 -1.63 -8.74 4.71
C VAL A 111 -1.04 -10.14 4.68
N GLN A 112 -1.82 -11.12 5.10
CA GLN A 112 -1.42 -12.54 5.13
C GLN A 112 -2.11 -13.31 4.01
N GLN A 113 -1.34 -14.01 3.19
CA GLN A 113 -1.80 -14.76 2.02
C GLN A 113 -1.11 -16.13 1.96
N ASP A 114 -1.80 -17.15 1.46
CA ASP A 114 -1.15 -18.40 1.02
C ASP A 114 -0.86 -18.32 -0.48
N ILE A 115 0.40 -18.52 -0.84
CA ILE A 115 0.89 -18.44 -2.21
C ILE A 115 1.74 -19.69 -2.47
N LYS A 116 1.23 -20.59 -3.33
CA LYS A 116 1.85 -21.89 -3.66
C LYS A 116 2.19 -22.74 -2.41
N GLY A 117 1.36 -22.71 -1.37
CA GLY A 117 1.59 -23.46 -0.13
C GLY A 117 2.58 -22.78 0.82
N LYS A 118 2.76 -21.46 0.69
CA LYS A 118 3.62 -20.62 1.54
C LYS A 118 2.84 -19.44 2.08
N LYS A 119 2.87 -19.29 3.40
CA LYS A 119 2.24 -18.17 4.10
C LYS A 119 3.15 -16.95 4.05
N ILE A 120 2.68 -15.88 3.43
CA ILE A 120 3.41 -14.62 3.28
C ILE A 120 2.63 -13.52 4.00
N ALA A 121 3.25 -12.94 5.03
CA ALA A 121 2.79 -11.70 5.65
C ALA A 121 3.44 -10.48 4.98
N ASN A 122 2.70 -9.38 4.84
CA ASN A 122 3.25 -8.04 4.66
C ASN A 122 2.85 -7.17 5.85
N VAL A 123 3.77 -6.32 6.30
CA VAL A 123 3.57 -5.30 7.32
C VAL A 123 4.35 -4.04 6.91
N SER A 124 3.93 -2.87 7.39
CA SER A 124 4.61 -1.60 7.10
C SER A 124 4.75 -0.73 8.33
N PHE A 125 5.90 -0.07 8.46
CA PHE A 125 6.29 0.80 9.56
C PHE A 125 6.77 2.17 9.05
N THR A 126 6.77 3.18 9.92
CA THR A 126 7.29 4.53 9.60
C THR A 126 7.73 5.27 10.84
N ASP A 127 8.79 6.07 10.74
CA ASP A 127 9.17 7.09 11.75
C ASP A 127 8.56 8.47 11.42
N ILE A 128 8.39 8.77 10.14
CA ILE A 128 7.89 10.02 9.57
C ILE A 128 6.59 10.47 10.26
N GLU A 129 6.67 11.50 11.12
CA GLU A 129 5.50 12.22 11.64
C GLU A 129 4.76 12.96 10.50
N SER A 130 3.52 13.42 10.70
CA SER A 130 2.95 14.37 9.74
C SER A 130 3.27 15.81 10.09
N ASN A 131 3.58 16.57 9.05
CA ASN A 131 3.47 18.03 9.01
C ASN A 131 2.00 18.55 9.09
N TYR A 132 1.05 17.75 9.59
CA TYR A 132 -0.36 18.12 9.70
C TYR A 132 -0.73 18.48 11.14
N THR A 133 -1.11 19.74 11.35
CA THR A 133 -1.60 20.29 12.64
C THR A 133 -3.07 20.01 12.92
N ASN A 134 -3.75 19.21 12.09
CA ASN A 134 -5.17 18.90 12.19
C ASN A 134 -5.38 17.44 12.57
N SER A 135 -6.06 17.17 13.67
CA SER A 135 -6.33 15.82 14.21
C SER A 135 -7.05 14.89 13.22
N LEU A 136 -7.82 15.42 12.26
CA LEU A 136 -8.45 14.66 11.17
C LEU A 136 -7.48 14.26 10.04
N LYS A 137 -6.19 14.62 10.18
CA LYS A 137 -5.10 14.26 9.26
C LYS A 137 -3.94 13.50 9.93
N ASN A 138 -3.95 13.31 11.25
CA ASN A 138 -2.85 12.63 11.95
C ASN A 138 -2.59 11.23 11.34
N PRO A 139 -1.37 10.93 10.89
CA PRO A 139 -0.94 9.61 10.51
C PRO A 139 -0.62 8.80 11.76
N THR A 140 -0.68 7.50 11.58
CA THR A 140 -0.84 6.54 12.68
C THR A 140 -0.40 5.15 12.24
N SER A 141 0.49 5.10 11.24
CA SER A 141 1.12 3.85 10.85
C SER A 141 1.94 3.32 12.01
N ILE A 142 2.27 2.04 11.96
CA ILE A 142 2.96 1.40 13.06
C ILE A 142 4.32 2.08 13.20
N SER A 143 4.55 2.73 14.34
CA SER A 143 5.77 3.50 14.58
C SER A 143 6.99 2.59 14.39
N LEU A 144 8.06 3.15 13.82
CA LEU A 144 9.38 2.51 13.72
C LEU A 144 10.12 2.49 15.07
N ASP A 145 9.39 2.48 16.18
CA ASP A 145 9.89 2.18 17.52
C ASP A 145 10.28 0.69 17.61
N PRO A 146 11.55 0.34 17.93
CA PRO A 146 11.99 -1.03 18.18
C PRO A 146 11.12 -1.82 19.15
N ALA A 147 10.56 -1.18 20.19
CA ALA A 147 9.69 -1.82 21.16
C ALA A 147 8.35 -2.28 20.56
N ILE A 148 7.95 -1.70 19.42
CA ILE A 148 6.71 -2.00 18.70
C ILE A 148 6.97 -2.94 17.51
N PHE A 149 7.98 -2.64 16.68
CA PHE A 149 8.16 -3.39 15.43
C PHE A 149 8.81 -4.78 15.62
N TYR A 150 9.81 -4.93 16.49
CA TYR A 150 10.48 -6.22 16.68
C TYR A 150 9.51 -7.33 17.19
N PRO A 151 8.67 -7.09 18.22
CA PRO A 151 7.69 -8.10 18.66
C PRO A 151 6.66 -8.44 17.59
N LEU A 152 6.23 -7.47 16.78
CA LEU A 152 5.26 -7.69 15.71
C LEU A 152 5.84 -8.53 14.57
N ILE A 153 7.05 -8.21 14.10
CA ILE A 153 7.74 -8.98 13.05
C ILE A 153 7.99 -10.42 13.53
N LYS A 154 8.42 -10.61 14.79
CA LYS A 154 8.58 -11.94 15.40
C LYS A 154 7.27 -12.73 15.38
N LYS A 155 6.17 -12.15 15.88
CA LYS A 155 4.85 -12.78 15.90
C LYS A 155 4.33 -13.13 14.50
N LEU A 156 4.64 -12.32 13.48
CA LEU A 156 4.30 -12.64 12.10
C LEU A 156 5.14 -13.82 11.57
N LYS A 157 6.45 -13.84 11.85
CA LYS A 157 7.37 -14.89 11.41
C LYS A 157 7.13 -16.25 12.07
N GLU A 158 6.55 -16.27 13.28
CA GLU A 158 6.06 -17.47 13.95
C GLU A 158 4.86 -18.12 13.22
N ASN A 159 4.07 -17.33 12.49
CA ASN A 159 2.83 -17.79 11.84
C ASN A 159 2.93 -17.89 10.30
N ASN A 160 3.99 -17.35 9.68
CA ASN A 160 4.16 -17.23 8.25
C ASN A 160 5.56 -17.72 7.82
N ASP A 161 5.67 -18.40 6.68
CA ASP A 161 6.96 -18.76 6.07
C ASP A 161 7.81 -17.52 5.82
N PHE A 162 7.21 -16.48 5.24
CA PHE A 162 7.88 -15.22 4.89
C PHE A 162 7.17 -14.01 5.50
N VAL A 163 7.94 -12.98 5.84
CA VAL A 163 7.43 -11.67 6.28
C VAL A 163 8.11 -10.58 5.47
N VAL A 164 7.34 -9.88 4.65
CA VAL A 164 7.75 -8.64 3.99
C VAL A 164 7.56 -7.50 4.98
N VAL A 165 8.59 -6.67 5.11
CA VAL A 165 8.57 -5.48 5.95
C VAL A 165 8.89 -4.28 5.08
N ASN A 166 7.92 -3.39 4.88
CA ASN A 166 8.16 -2.10 4.24
C ASN A 166 8.43 -1.06 5.33
N VAL A 167 9.47 -0.24 5.15
CA VAL A 167 9.80 0.85 6.06
C VAL A 167 9.82 2.14 5.26
N ASP A 168 8.98 3.08 5.68
CA ASP A 168 8.85 4.43 5.10
C ASP A 168 9.52 5.41 6.08
N TRP A 169 10.72 5.90 5.74
CA TRP A 169 11.62 6.60 6.68
C TRP A 169 12.14 7.92 6.11
N GLY A 170 12.22 8.97 6.94
CA GLY A 170 12.59 10.33 6.51
C GLY A 170 12.27 11.46 7.49
#